data_AF-A0A8S2ABV4-F1
#
_entry.id   AF-A0A8S2ABV4-F1
#
_cell.length_a   1.000
_cell.length_b   1.000
_cell.length_c   1.000
_cell.angle_alpha   90.00
_cell.angle_beta   90.00
_cell.angle_gamma   90.00
#
_symmetry.space_group_name_H-M   'P 1'
#
loop_
_entity.id
_entity.type
_entity.pdbx_description
1 polymer ?
#
loop_
_entity_poly.entity_id
_entity_poly.type
_entity_poly.pdbx_seq_one_letter_code
_entity_poly.pdbx_strand_id
1 'polypeptide(L)'
;MSTSSEAVVVPNSTSLLNVNMSNVTKLTANNFLMWRRQVHALLDGYDLAGYLDGSVAEPDATVTVQGVTSTNPAHKQWKRQDKLIYSGLIGAISVSVQPLLSKATTSAQIWTKLLDTYANPSRGHKQQLREQIKQWKKGSRSD
;
A
#
# COMPACT_ATOMS: atom_id res chain seq x y z
N MET A 1 39.47 37.47 -8.29
CA MET A 1 38.88 36.64 -7.22
C MET A 1 37.40 36.54 -7.53
N SER A 2 36.97 35.45 -8.17
CA SER A 2 35.58 35.25 -8.57
C SER A 2 34.88 34.50 -7.45
N THR A 3 33.89 35.14 -6.83
CA THR A 3 33.04 34.55 -5.80
C THR A 3 32.09 33.56 -6.46
N SER A 4 32.35 32.26 -6.26
CA SER A 4 31.39 31.20 -6.59
C SER A 4 30.16 31.36 -5.71
N SER A 5 29.00 31.57 -6.32
CA SER A 5 27.72 31.55 -5.64
C SER A 5 27.46 30.14 -5.12
N GLU A 6 27.57 29.97 -3.80
CA GLU A 6 27.22 28.74 -3.10
C GLU A 6 25.69 28.62 -3.12
N ALA A 7 25.18 27.74 -3.99
CA ALA A 7 23.76 27.40 -4.00
C ALA A 7 23.44 26.68 -2.68
N VAL A 8 22.76 27.38 -1.78
CA VAL A 8 22.20 26.78 -0.56
C VAL A 8 21.18 25.74 -0.99
N VAL A 9 21.58 24.46 -0.96
CA VAL A 9 20.66 23.34 -1.13
C VAL A 9 19.73 23.35 0.07
N VAL A 10 18.54 23.92 -0.08
CA VAL A 10 17.47 23.80 0.90
C VAL A 10 17.10 22.32 0.93
N PRO A 11 17.30 21.59 2.04
CA PRO A 11 16.88 20.20 2.10
C PRO A 11 15.35 20.21 2.01
N ASN A 12 14.79 19.62 0.96
CA ASN A 12 13.36 19.42 0.81
C ASN A 12 12.81 18.80 2.11
N SER A 13 12.17 19.60 2.94
CA SER A 13 11.51 19.14 4.16
C SER A 13 10.24 18.41 3.75
N THR A 14 10.37 17.13 3.40
CA THR A 14 9.25 16.24 3.08
C THR A 14 8.36 16.09 4.31
N SER A 15 7.33 16.94 4.39
CA SER A 15 6.42 16.94 5.53
C SER A 15 5.64 15.62 5.57
N LEU A 16 5.44 15.07 6.77
CA LEU A 16 4.64 13.86 6.94
C LEU A 16 3.18 14.15 6.60
N LEU A 17 2.58 13.28 5.81
CA LEU A 17 1.18 13.40 5.40
C LEU A 17 0.33 12.42 6.22
N ASN A 18 -0.67 12.97 6.91
CA ASN A 18 -1.66 12.16 7.59
C ASN A 18 -2.81 11.82 6.62
N VAL A 19 -2.91 10.55 6.25
CA VAL A 19 -3.93 10.08 5.29
C VAL A 19 -5.16 9.62 6.06
N ASN A 20 -6.25 10.39 5.99
CA ASN A 20 -7.51 10.00 6.60
C ASN A 20 -8.23 8.95 5.72
N MET A 21 -8.33 7.72 6.23
CA MET A 21 -9.02 6.62 5.54
C MET A 21 -10.46 6.37 6.05
N SER A 22 -11.07 7.28 6.81
CA SER A 22 -12.43 7.10 7.37
C SER A 22 -13.51 6.95 6.29
N ASN A 23 -13.28 7.54 5.12
CA ASN A 23 -14.21 7.50 3.98
C ASN A 23 -13.97 6.28 3.06
N VAL A 24 -12.91 5.50 3.32
CA VAL A 24 -12.67 4.24 2.62
C VAL A 24 -13.64 3.21 3.18
N THR A 25 -14.35 2.51 2.30
CA THR A 25 -15.23 1.42 2.74
C THR A 25 -14.40 0.37 3.48
N LYS A 26 -14.87 -0.22 4.58
CA LYS A 26 -14.08 -1.24 5.29
C LYS A 26 -13.85 -2.46 4.39
N LEU A 27 -12.63 -2.98 4.35
CA LEU A 27 -12.32 -4.21 3.62
C LEU A 27 -13.06 -5.39 4.24
N THR A 28 -13.70 -6.17 3.39
CA THR A 28 -14.28 -7.48 3.67
C THR A 28 -13.80 -8.46 2.61
N ALA A 29 -14.08 -9.76 2.79
CA ALA A 29 -13.70 -10.77 1.80
C ALA A 29 -14.34 -10.56 0.41
N ASN A 30 -15.43 -9.78 0.32
CA ASN A 30 -16.26 -9.68 -0.88
C ASN A 30 -16.06 -8.37 -1.66
N ASN A 31 -15.35 -7.38 -1.12
CA ASN A 31 -15.23 -6.06 -1.75
C ASN A 31 -13.77 -5.66 -2.07
N PHE A 32 -12.84 -6.62 -2.04
CA PHE A 32 -11.41 -6.33 -2.20
C PHE A 32 -11.06 -5.51 -3.44
N LEU A 33 -11.65 -5.82 -4.60
CA LEU A 33 -11.34 -5.10 -5.86
C LEU A 33 -11.65 -3.60 -5.77
N MET A 34 -12.81 -3.25 -5.20
CA MET A 34 -13.22 -1.85 -5.05
C MET A 34 -12.46 -1.17 -3.91
N TRP A 35 -12.26 -1.88 -2.80
CA TRP A 35 -11.45 -1.41 -1.68
C TRP A 35 -10.03 -1.04 -2.12
N ARG A 36 -9.37 -1.95 -2.85
CA ARG A 36 -8.03 -1.76 -3.41
C ARG A 36 -7.98 -0.50 -4.27
N ARG A 37 -8.98 -0.29 -5.13
CA ARG A 37 -9.07 0.90 -5.98
C ARG A 37 -9.19 2.19 -5.15
N GLN A 38 -10.04 2.22 -4.12
CA GLN A 38 -10.21 3.38 -3.25
C GLN A 38 -8.92 3.73 -2.51
N VAL A 39 -8.28 2.73 -1.88
CA VAL A 39 -7.04 2.93 -1.13
C VAL A 39 -5.90 3.39 -2.03
N HIS A 40 -5.73 2.73 -3.19
CA HIS A 40 -4.68 3.11 -4.13
C HIS A 40 -4.88 4.53 -4.65
N ALA A 41 -6.10 4.89 -5.08
CA ALA A 41 -6.38 6.24 -5.59
C ALA A 41 -6.15 7.32 -4.51
N LEU A 42 -6.53 7.03 -3.25
CA LEU A 42 -6.30 7.95 -2.14
C LEU A 42 -4.80 8.18 -1.89
N LEU A 43 -4.00 7.12 -1.83
CA LEU A 43 -2.56 7.23 -1.57
C LEU A 43 -1.79 7.80 -2.77
N ASP A 44 -2.19 7.45 -3.99
CA ASP A 44 -1.62 8.00 -5.22
C ASP A 44 -1.83 9.53 -5.30
N GLY A 45 -3.00 10.02 -4.88
CA GLY A 45 -3.27 11.47 -4.79
C GLY A 45 -2.36 12.23 -3.80
N TYR A 46 -1.67 11.53 -2.89
CA TYR A 46 -0.67 12.09 -1.98
C TYR A 46 0.77 11.72 -2.37
N ASP A 47 0.98 11.06 -3.51
CA ASP A 47 2.28 10.50 -3.92
C ASP A 47 2.84 9.47 -2.91
N LEU A 48 1.95 8.72 -2.27
CA LEU A 48 2.25 7.71 -1.25
C LEU A 48 2.00 6.27 -1.71
N ALA A 49 1.51 6.07 -2.94
CA ALA A 49 1.24 4.72 -3.47
C ALA A 49 2.49 3.83 -3.45
N GLY A 50 3.68 4.43 -3.59
CA GLY A 50 4.94 3.68 -3.58
C GLY A 50 5.29 3.00 -2.24
N TYR A 51 4.66 3.39 -1.13
CA TYR A 51 4.75 2.66 0.14
C TYR A 51 3.97 1.34 0.11
N LEU A 52 2.97 1.20 -0.76
CA LEU A 52 2.17 -0.02 -0.88
C LEU A 52 2.84 -1.07 -1.77
N ASP A 53 3.34 -0.65 -2.93
CA ASP A 53 3.95 -1.56 -3.91
C ASP A 53 5.45 -1.77 -3.69
N GLY A 54 6.06 -0.98 -2.80
CA GLY A 54 7.47 -1.07 -2.45
C GLY A 54 8.41 -0.32 -3.41
N SER A 55 7.88 0.45 -4.36
CA SER A 55 8.70 1.32 -5.23
C SER A 55 9.43 2.42 -4.43
N VAL A 56 8.89 2.84 -3.28
CA VAL A 56 9.60 3.64 -2.29
C VAL A 56 10.24 2.70 -1.27
N ALA A 57 11.47 2.26 -1.56
CA ALA A 57 12.21 1.34 -0.71
C ALA A 57 12.55 1.95 0.66
N GLU A 58 12.58 1.11 1.70
CA GLU A 58 13.07 1.48 3.03
C GLU A 58 14.56 1.83 2.94
N PRO A 59 14.97 3.08 3.28
CA PRO A 59 16.39 3.44 3.30
C PRO A 59 17.14 2.69 4.41
N ASP A 60 18.46 2.53 4.27
CA ASP A 60 19.27 1.95 5.34
C ASP A 60 19.15 2.75 6.64
N ALA A 61 19.09 2.06 7.78
CA ALA A 61 18.93 2.70 9.09
C ALA A 61 20.09 3.62 9.48
N THR A 62 21.28 3.39 8.90
CA THR A 62 22.49 4.18 9.13
C THR A 62 23.12 4.58 7.80
N VAL A 63 23.81 5.72 7.80
CA VAL A 63 24.60 6.20 6.67
C VAL A 63 26.02 6.50 7.15
N THR A 64 27.01 6.13 6.34
CA THR A 64 28.43 6.42 6.59
C THR A 64 28.90 7.50 5.63
N VAL A 65 29.32 8.64 6.18
CA VAL A 65 29.87 9.76 5.40
C VAL A 65 31.26 10.05 5.92
N GLN A 66 32.26 10.03 5.03
CA GLN A 66 33.68 10.26 5.38
C GLN A 66 34.18 9.39 6.55
N GLY A 67 33.74 8.13 6.62
CA GLY A 67 34.14 7.17 7.66
C GLY A 67 33.38 7.28 8.99
N VAL A 68 32.48 8.25 9.13
CA VAL A 68 31.63 8.39 10.33
C VAL A 68 30.24 7.81 10.05
N THR A 69 29.84 6.82 10.84
CA THR A 69 28.51 6.20 10.78
C THR A 69 27.53 6.95 11.68
N SER A 70 26.37 7.32 11.14
CA SER A 70 25.31 8.01 11.85
C SER A 70 23.93 7.49 11.44
N THR A 71 22.89 7.81 12.24
CA THR A 71 21.50 7.46 11.91
C THR A 71 21.07 8.15 10.62
N ASN A 72 20.42 7.42 9.73
CA ASN A 72 19.89 7.97 8.48
C ASN A 72 18.56 8.72 8.72
N PRO A 73 18.51 10.04 8.49
CA PRO A 73 17.26 10.80 8.63
C PRO A 73 16.17 10.33 7.65
N ALA A 74 16.54 9.87 6.46
CA ALA A 74 15.61 9.37 5.45
C ALA A 74 14.90 8.09 5.92
N HIS A 75 15.62 7.17 6.59
CA HIS A 75 15.01 5.98 7.19
C HIS A 75 13.96 6.35 8.24
N LYS A 76 14.30 7.28 9.13
CA LYS A 76 13.38 7.77 10.16
C LYS A 76 12.11 8.38 9.55
N GLN A 77 12.27 9.14 8.46
CA GLN A 77 11.16 9.76 7.77
C GLN A 77 10.28 8.74 7.06
N TRP A 78 10.89 7.85 6.28
CA TRP A 78 10.20 6.74 5.61
C TRP A 78 9.40 5.91 6.60
N LYS A 79 10.02 5.52 7.71
CA LYS A 79 9.37 4.73 8.76
C LYS A 79 8.16 5.44 9.36
N ARG A 80 8.26 6.75 9.62
CA ARG A 80 7.12 7.53 10.14
C ARG A 80 5.97 7.58 9.15
N GLN A 81 6.26 7.80 7.87
CA GLN A 81 5.24 7.83 6.82
C GLN A 81 4.59 6.44 6.64
N ASP A 82 5.37 5.36 6.59
CA ASP A 82 4.86 3.98 6.55
C ASP A 82 3.92 3.69 7.73
N LYS A 83 4.25 4.12 8.96
CA LYS A 83 3.38 3.87 10.13
C LYS A 83 2.07 4.63 10.09
N LEU A 84 2.04 5.84 9.54
CA LEU A 84 0.79 6.56 9.33
C LEU A 84 -0.10 5.82 8.34
N ILE A 85 0.45 5.39 7.19
CA ILE A 85 -0.26 4.61 6.19
C ILE A 85 -0.74 3.27 6.76
N TYR A 86 0.14 2.55 7.45
CA TYR A 86 -0.17 1.28 8.12
C TYR A 86 -1.35 1.43 9.10
N SER A 87 -1.35 2.48 9.92
CA SER A 87 -2.44 2.74 10.86
C SER A 87 -3.77 3.01 10.13
N GLY A 88 -3.73 3.78 9.05
CA GLY A 88 -4.89 4.04 8.18
C GLY A 88 -5.42 2.75 7.55
N LEU A 89 -4.53 1.88 7.05
CA LEU A 89 -4.91 0.59 6.46
C LEU A 89 -5.60 -0.32 7.47
N ILE A 90 -5.04 -0.50 8.67
CA ILE A 90 -5.70 -1.26 9.75
C ILE A 90 -7.07 -0.67 10.06
N GLY A 91 -7.16 0.67 10.10
CA GLY A 91 -8.40 1.41 10.24
C GLY A 91 -9.37 1.19 9.09
N ALA A 92 -8.92 0.91 7.87
CA ALA A 92 -9.77 0.64 6.71
C ALA A 92 -10.12 -0.84 6.53
N ILE A 93 -9.74 -1.72 7.47
CA ILE A 93 -9.92 -3.18 7.36
C ILE A 93 -10.86 -3.68 8.46
N SER A 94 -11.85 -4.49 8.08
CA SER A 94 -12.80 -5.07 9.05
C SER A 94 -12.10 -6.05 9.98
N VAL A 95 -12.59 -6.14 11.22
CA VAL A 95 -12.06 -7.05 12.26
C VAL A 95 -11.99 -8.51 11.80
N SER A 96 -12.92 -8.95 10.94
CA SER A 96 -12.93 -10.31 10.39
C SER A 96 -11.73 -10.63 9.48
N VAL A 97 -11.10 -9.62 8.88
CA VAL A 97 -9.94 -9.77 7.99
C VAL A 97 -8.62 -9.56 8.74
N GLN A 98 -8.62 -8.80 9.84
CA GLN A 98 -7.40 -8.47 10.60
C GLN A 98 -6.54 -9.67 11.04
N PRO A 99 -7.08 -10.85 11.43
CA PRO A 99 -6.26 -12.01 11.78
C PRO A 99 -5.28 -12.43 10.68
N LEU A 100 -5.66 -12.25 9.41
CA LEU A 100 -4.80 -12.50 8.25
C LEU A 100 -3.53 -11.66 8.30
N LEU A 101 -3.60 -10.46 8.87
CA LEU A 101 -2.54 -9.44 8.84
C LEU A 101 -1.72 -9.37 10.13
N SER A 102 -1.97 -10.27 11.09
CA SER A 102 -1.35 -10.29 12.42
C SER A 102 0.19 -10.24 12.44
N LYS A 103 0.86 -10.70 11.38
CA LYS A 103 2.32 -10.68 11.24
C LYS A 103 2.86 -9.56 10.35
N ALA A 104 1.98 -8.80 9.68
CA ALA A 104 2.39 -7.68 8.85
C ALA A 104 2.82 -6.52 9.75
N THR A 105 3.93 -5.89 9.41
CA THR A 105 4.53 -4.78 10.17
C THR A 105 4.69 -3.52 9.33
N THR A 106 4.59 -3.61 8.00
CA THR A 106 4.65 -2.48 7.08
C THR A 106 3.38 -2.42 6.21
N SER A 107 3.12 -1.24 5.65
CA SER A 107 2.00 -1.04 4.72
C SER A 107 2.12 -1.92 3.48
N ALA A 108 3.33 -2.07 2.92
CA ALA A 108 3.63 -3.00 1.83
C ALA A 108 3.32 -4.47 2.17
N GLN A 109 3.64 -4.93 3.39
CA GLN A 109 3.33 -6.29 3.83
C GLN A 109 1.83 -6.54 3.95
N ILE A 110 1.07 -5.55 4.46
CA ILE A 110 -0.40 -5.62 4.44
C ILE A 110 -0.89 -5.74 3.00
N TRP A 111 -0.42 -4.84 2.13
CA TRP A 111 -0.86 -4.74 0.75
C TRP A 111 -0.61 -6.04 -0.02
N THR A 112 0.61 -6.57 0.05
CA THR A 112 1.01 -7.82 -0.60
C THR A 112 0.16 -8.98 -0.10
N LYS A 113 -0.02 -9.11 1.22
CA LYS A 113 -0.78 -10.23 1.79
C LYS A 113 -2.26 -10.21 1.38
N LEU A 114 -2.85 -9.02 1.25
CA LEU A 114 -4.21 -8.87 0.76
C LEU A 114 -4.31 -9.19 -0.74
N LEU A 115 -3.34 -8.78 -1.55
CA LEU A 115 -3.25 -9.17 -2.96
C LEU A 115 -3.16 -10.69 -3.11
N ASP A 116 -2.27 -11.34 -2.36
CA ASP A 116 -2.09 -12.79 -2.44
C ASP A 116 -3.35 -13.55 -2.04
N THR A 117 -4.11 -13.01 -1.08
CA THR A 117 -5.32 -13.65 -0.54
C THR A 117 -6.55 -13.42 -1.41
N TYR A 118 -6.75 -12.20 -1.92
CA TYR A 118 -7.99 -11.79 -2.59
C TYR A 118 -7.85 -11.45 -4.07
N ALA A 119 -6.66 -11.07 -4.54
CA ALA A 119 -6.41 -10.80 -5.96
C ALA A 119 -6.09 -12.08 -6.74
N ASN A 120 -5.58 -13.12 -6.07
CA ASN A 120 -5.51 -14.44 -6.66
C ASN A 120 -6.94 -14.95 -6.86
N PRO A 121 -7.35 -15.25 -8.10
CA PRO A 121 -8.70 -15.74 -8.32
C PRO A 121 -8.80 -17.09 -7.60
N SER A 122 -9.56 -17.12 -6.51
CA SER A 122 -9.72 -18.34 -5.72
C SER A 122 -10.25 -19.43 -6.65
N ARG A 123 -9.89 -20.69 -6.42
CA ARG A 123 -10.44 -21.80 -7.21
C ARG A 123 -11.98 -21.74 -7.24
N GLY A 124 -12.60 -21.25 -6.15
CA GLY A 124 -14.02 -20.96 -6.03
C GLY A 124 -14.51 -19.85 -6.96
N HIS A 125 -13.83 -18.71 -7.06
CA HIS A 125 -14.21 -17.64 -7.98
C HIS A 125 -14.05 -18.06 -9.45
N LYS A 126 -12.97 -18.78 -9.79
CA LYS A 126 -12.81 -19.39 -11.12
C LYS A 126 -13.88 -20.43 -11.41
N GLN A 127 -14.25 -21.24 -10.43
CA GLN A 127 -15.29 -22.25 -10.56
C GLN A 127 -16.68 -21.61 -10.70
N GLN A 128 -16.99 -20.58 -9.92
CA GLN A 128 -18.23 -19.81 -10.01
C GLN A 128 -18.35 -19.10 -11.36
N LEU A 129 -17.28 -18.46 -11.85
CA LEU A 129 -17.24 -17.89 -13.20
C LEU A 129 -17.45 -18.97 -14.27
N ARG A 130 -16.83 -20.15 -14.13
CA ARG A 130 -17.03 -21.29 -15.04
C ARG A 130 -18.47 -21.79 -15.01
N GLU A 131 -19.10 -21.87 -13.84
CA GLU A 131 -20.49 -22.31 -13.67
C GLU A 131 -21.47 -21.31 -14.26
N GLN A 132 -21.24 -20.01 -14.05
CA GLN A 132 -22.01 -18.95 -14.69
C GLN A 132 -21.91 -19.04 -16.22
N ILE A 133 -20.71 -19.15 -16.79
CA ILE A 133 -20.53 -19.32 -18.24
C ILE A 133 -21.24 -20.58 -18.76
N LYS A 134 -21.19 -21.69 -18.01
CA LYS A 134 -21.92 -22.93 -18.37
C LYS A 134 -23.43 -22.74 -18.36
N GLN A 135 -23.97 -22.05 -17.36
CA GLN A 135 -25.41 -21.76 -17.27
C GLN A 135 -25.87 -20.86 -18.41
N TRP A 136 -25.09 -19.83 -18.77
CA TRP A 136 -25.38 -18.95 -19.91
C TRP A 136 -25.42 -19.71 -21.24
N LYS A 137 -24.46 -20.62 -21.48
CA LYS A 137 -24.47 -21.49 -22.68
C LYS A 137 -25.61 -22.50 -22.72
N LYS A 138 -26.18 -22.86 -21.57
CA LYS A 138 -27.33 -23.77 -21.48
C LYS A 138 -28.66 -23.02 -21.68
N GLY A 139 -28.74 -21.77 -21.22
CA GLY A 139 -29.90 -20.89 -21.44
C GLY A 139 -30.04 -20.41 -22.88
N SER A 140 -28.94 -20.29 -23.63
CA SER A 140 -28.95 -19.90 -25.05
C SER A 140 -29.18 -21.07 -26.03
N ARG A 141 -29.61 -22.24 -25.53
CA ARG A 141 -29.84 -23.47 -26.33
C ARG A 141 -31.25 -24.01 -26.22
N SER A 142 -32.16 -23.20 -25.67
CA SER A 142 -33.59 -23.44 -25.66
C SER A 142 -34.25 -22.43 -26.59
N ASP A 143 -34.18 -22.72 -27.89
CA ASP A 143 -35.08 -22.25 -28.94
C ASP A 143 -35.15 -23.36 -30.00
#